data_AF-D7LME7-F1
#
_entry.id   AF-D7LME7-F1
#
_cell.length_a   1.000
_cell.length_b   1.000
_cell.length_c   1.000
_cell.angle_alpha   90.00
_cell.angle_beta   90.00
_cell.angle_gamma   90.00
#
_symmetry.space_group_name_H-M   'P 1'
#
loop_
_entity.id
_entity.type
_entity.pdbx_description
1 polymer ?
#
loop_
_entity_poly.entity_id
_entity_poly.type
_entity_poly.pdbx_seq_one_letter_code
_entity_poly.pdbx_strand_id
1 'polypeptide(L)'
;MGNYGDKGRGNVVIRAILLGLYGIISIVCVNGTNINYKDALTKSLIFLEAQRSGKLPPNNRVPWRGDSALDDGKLVNVDLSGGYYDAGDNVKYGLPMAFTITTLAWSTITYEKELRATGELENARAAIRWGTDYFLKCASRKNRLYVQVGDPNADHQCWARPENMKTPRTVLEISDKVPGTEIAAEAAAAFAASSIVFRHVDHKYARRLLNKAKLLFKLAKSHKGTYDGECPFYCSNSGYNDELIWAATWLYKATRNDLYLSYLKFEAISAYVAEFSWDLKYAGAQILITKLIFEGAKGLDLYKQQADSFVCSNLPGSPYHQVFTTPGGMIHLRDGANSQYVTATAFLFSTYADILQKHNQKISCGSHQFDSTHLMAFAKKQIDYILGHNPQGRSYMVGFGPNPPKQAHHRGASVPMHEANAPLSCPLSFVKWYNKNVPNANELTGAILGGPDRQDKFQDLRWTSVYTEPCTYINSIAVGVLAKLAAA
;
A
#
# COMPACT_ATOMS: atom_id res chain seq x y z
N MET A 1 103.89 -4.99 -12.31
CA MET A 1 103.50 -5.44 -13.66
C MET A 1 102.00 -5.74 -13.61
N GLY A 2 101.06 -5.09 -14.28
CA GLY A 2 101.02 -3.93 -15.19
C GLY A 2 99.54 -3.70 -15.58
N ASN A 3 99.17 -2.43 -15.79
CA ASN A 3 98.05 -1.83 -16.55
C ASN A 3 96.59 -2.32 -16.33
N TYR A 4 95.64 -1.50 -15.83
CA TYR A 4 94.97 -0.28 -16.35
C TYR A 4 93.63 -0.56 -17.08
N GLY A 5 92.56 0.11 -16.63
CA GLY A 5 91.30 0.26 -17.38
C GLY A 5 90.14 0.76 -16.50
N ASP A 6 89.91 2.07 -16.51
CA ASP A 6 88.95 2.83 -15.69
C ASP A 6 87.84 3.48 -16.56
N LYS A 7 86.71 3.80 -15.92
CA LYS A 7 85.62 4.77 -16.24
C LYS A 7 84.55 4.48 -17.31
N GLY A 8 83.31 4.76 -16.90
CA GLY A 8 82.11 4.79 -17.75
C GLY A 8 81.49 6.18 -17.95
N ARG A 9 80.34 6.23 -18.65
CA ARG A 9 79.24 7.23 -18.57
C ARG A 9 78.12 6.99 -19.61
N GLY A 10 76.86 7.26 -19.22
CA GLY A 10 75.69 7.71 -20.02
C GLY A 10 74.94 6.68 -20.89
N ASN A 11 73.67 6.83 -21.32
CA ASN A 11 72.47 7.56 -20.91
C ASN A 11 71.32 7.17 -21.91
N VAL A 12 70.07 6.94 -21.43
CA VAL A 12 68.78 7.49 -21.98
C VAL A 12 68.02 6.83 -23.19
N VAL A 13 66.74 6.39 -22.92
CA VAL A 13 65.48 6.11 -23.74
C VAL A 13 65.47 4.88 -24.70
N ILE A 14 64.42 4.02 -24.89
CA ILE A 14 62.97 4.20 -25.14
C ILE A 14 62.11 2.95 -24.78
N ARG A 15 61.01 3.22 -24.06
CA ARG A 15 59.64 2.61 -23.99
C ARG A 15 59.40 1.10 -24.18
N ALA A 16 58.80 0.49 -23.16
CA ALA A 16 57.64 -0.40 -23.31
C ALA A 16 56.58 -0.03 -22.26
N ILE A 17 55.38 0.32 -22.71
CA ILE A 17 54.22 0.69 -21.89
C ILE A 17 53.52 -0.61 -21.47
N LEU A 18 53.41 -0.86 -20.16
CA LEU A 18 52.49 -1.83 -19.57
C LEU A 18 51.59 -1.06 -18.60
N LEU A 19 50.40 -0.70 -19.10
CA LEU A 19 49.30 -0.18 -18.28
C LEU A 19 48.69 -1.37 -17.51
N GLY A 20 49.13 -1.59 -16.28
CA GLY A 20 48.45 -2.45 -15.32
C GLY A 20 47.26 -1.69 -14.72
N LEU A 21 46.05 -1.98 -15.20
CA LEU A 21 44.80 -1.56 -14.58
C LEU A 21 44.63 -2.32 -13.25
N TYR A 22 45.00 -1.68 -12.14
CA TYR A 22 44.52 -2.09 -10.82
C TYR A 22 43.02 -1.76 -10.71
N GLY A 23 42.18 -2.73 -11.06
CA GLY A 23 40.78 -2.71 -10.68
C GLY A 23 40.66 -2.93 -9.18
N ILE A 24 40.49 -1.85 -8.41
CA ILE A 24 40.03 -1.95 -7.03
C ILE A 24 38.58 -2.42 -7.10
N ILE A 25 38.38 -3.73 -7.01
CA ILE A 25 37.08 -4.31 -6.69
C ILE A 25 36.83 -3.94 -5.23
N SER A 26 36.12 -2.84 -5.01
CA SER A 26 35.48 -2.57 -3.73
C SER A 26 34.40 -3.62 -3.54
N ILE A 27 34.78 -4.76 -2.96
CA ILE A 27 33.84 -5.68 -2.33
C ILE A 27 33.30 -4.93 -1.12
N VAL A 28 32.20 -4.20 -1.33
CA VAL A 28 31.36 -3.78 -0.22
C VAL A 28 30.78 -5.06 0.35
N CYS A 29 31.39 -5.56 1.42
CA CYS A 29 30.77 -6.55 2.28
C CYS A 29 29.50 -5.91 2.85
N VAL A 30 28.36 -6.14 2.20
CA VAL A 30 27.06 -5.95 2.83
C VAL A 30 27.01 -6.99 3.94
N ASN A 31 27.21 -6.55 5.18
CA ASN A 31 26.83 -7.35 6.33
C ASN A 31 25.37 -7.73 6.12
N GLY A 32 25.11 -8.98 5.74
CA GLY A 32 23.78 -9.52 5.56
C GLY A 32 23.09 -9.57 6.91
N THR A 33 22.47 -8.46 7.32
CA THR A 33 21.51 -8.48 8.41
C THR A 33 20.30 -9.23 7.89
N ASN A 34 20.07 -10.46 8.38
CA ASN A 34 18.89 -11.21 8.02
C ASN A 34 17.66 -10.39 8.45
N ILE A 35 16.89 -9.87 7.48
CA ILE A 35 15.74 -9.00 7.75
C ILE A 35 14.64 -9.82 8.42
N ASN A 36 14.17 -9.40 9.58
CA ASN A 36 13.08 -10.07 10.28
C ASN A 36 11.72 -9.67 9.71
N TYR A 37 11.30 -10.31 8.61
CA TYR A 37 10.01 -10.02 7.97
C TYR A 37 8.80 -10.30 8.87
N LYS A 38 8.90 -11.25 9.82
CA LYS A 38 7.82 -11.52 10.78
C LYS A 38 7.58 -10.32 11.71
N ASP A 39 8.65 -9.69 12.18
CA ASP A 39 8.55 -8.46 12.98
C ASP A 39 7.98 -7.29 12.15
N ALA A 40 8.47 -7.10 10.92
CA ALA A 40 7.92 -6.09 10.01
C ALA A 40 6.42 -6.31 9.69
N LEU A 41 5.99 -7.56 9.53
CA LEU A 41 4.59 -7.95 9.33
C LEU A 41 3.74 -7.59 10.54
N THR A 42 4.18 -7.99 11.73
CA THR A 42 3.50 -7.71 13.00
C THR A 42 3.32 -6.21 13.19
N LYS A 43 4.40 -5.44 12.96
CA LYS A 43 4.39 -3.99 13.06
C LYS A 43 3.49 -3.33 12.02
N SER A 44 3.45 -3.84 10.79
CA SER A 44 2.52 -3.33 9.75
C SER A 44 1.06 -3.41 10.17
N LEU A 45 0.67 -4.47 10.88
CA LEU A 45 -0.68 -4.61 11.44
C LEU A 45 -0.91 -3.69 12.65
N ILE A 46 0.11 -3.49 13.49
CA ILE A 46 0.05 -2.52 14.61
C ILE A 46 -0.17 -1.09 14.09
N PHE A 47 0.45 -0.72 12.97
CA PHE A 47 0.18 0.58 12.35
C PHE A 47 -1.29 0.74 11.95
N LEU A 48 -1.92 -0.27 11.34
CA LEU A 48 -3.36 -0.20 11.04
C LEU A 48 -4.19 -0.04 12.32
N GLU A 49 -3.80 -0.66 13.44
CA GLU A 49 -4.44 -0.41 14.74
C GLU A 49 -4.28 1.03 15.21
N ALA A 50 -3.12 1.62 14.97
CA ALA A 50 -2.84 3.03 15.28
C ALA A 50 -3.65 4.01 14.43
N GLN A 51 -4.24 3.56 13.31
CA GLN A 51 -5.14 4.36 12.45
C GLN A 51 -6.62 4.25 12.83
N ARG A 52 -7.01 3.38 13.76
CA ARG A 52 -8.44 3.16 14.09
C ARG A 52 -9.12 4.42 14.61
N SER A 53 -10.29 4.78 14.08
CA SER A 53 -11.19 5.81 14.61
C SER A 53 -12.37 5.18 15.34
N GLY A 54 -13.05 5.88 16.24
CA GLY A 54 -14.17 5.36 17.02
C GLY A 54 -13.77 4.81 18.39
N LYS A 55 -14.64 3.98 18.96
CA LYS A 55 -14.40 3.33 20.26
C LYS A 55 -13.45 2.15 20.11
N LEU A 56 -12.25 2.24 20.66
CA LEU A 56 -11.21 1.24 20.54
C LEU A 56 -11.54 -0.04 21.33
N PRO A 57 -11.09 -1.21 20.86
CA PRO A 57 -11.34 -2.46 21.58
C PRO A 57 -10.48 -2.56 22.85
N PRO A 58 -10.92 -3.31 23.87
CA PRO A 58 -10.20 -3.41 25.15
C PRO A 58 -8.81 -4.06 25.01
N ASN A 59 -8.57 -4.82 23.95
CA ASN A 59 -7.28 -5.43 23.62
C ASN A 59 -6.43 -4.58 22.65
N ASN A 60 -6.66 -3.27 22.57
CA ASN A 60 -5.86 -2.35 21.76
C ASN A 60 -4.37 -2.45 22.12
N ARG A 61 -3.50 -2.68 21.12
CA ARG A 61 -2.04 -2.82 21.32
C ARG A 61 -1.29 -1.49 21.26
N VAL A 62 -1.96 -0.39 20.88
CA VAL A 62 -1.35 0.92 20.71
C VAL A 62 -1.65 1.79 21.94
N PRO A 63 -0.77 1.84 22.95
CA PRO A 63 -1.09 2.37 24.28
C PRO A 63 -1.35 3.88 24.28
N TRP A 64 -0.88 4.59 23.26
CA TRP A 64 -1.05 6.03 23.13
C TRP A 64 -2.31 6.46 22.35
N ARG A 65 -3.08 5.50 21.83
CA ARG A 65 -4.38 5.73 21.18
C ARG A 65 -5.53 5.50 22.15
N GLY A 66 -6.54 6.37 22.07
CA GLY A 66 -7.80 6.27 22.80
C GLY A 66 -9.02 6.44 21.89
N ASP A 67 -10.20 6.42 22.50
CA ASP A 67 -11.47 6.64 21.81
C ASP A 67 -11.51 8.01 21.14
N SER A 68 -11.92 8.07 19.87
CA SER A 68 -12.03 9.31 19.11
C SER A 68 -13.26 9.29 18.20
N ALA A 69 -13.70 10.46 17.73
CA ALA A 69 -14.74 10.59 16.70
C ALA A 69 -16.07 9.86 17.03
N LEU A 70 -16.43 9.76 18.31
CA LEU A 70 -17.60 8.97 18.74
C LEU A 70 -18.94 9.54 18.23
N ASP A 71 -18.97 10.83 17.89
CA ASP A 71 -20.14 11.52 17.32
C ASP A 71 -20.18 11.50 15.78
N ASP A 72 -19.25 10.80 15.11
CA ASP A 72 -19.24 10.72 13.64
C ASP A 72 -20.60 10.23 13.10
N GLY A 73 -21.17 10.99 12.17
CA GLY A 73 -22.47 10.70 11.56
C GLY A 73 -23.70 11.27 12.29
N LYS A 74 -23.53 11.89 13.46
CA LYS A 74 -24.60 12.57 14.20
C LYS A 74 -25.35 13.61 13.36
N LEU A 75 -24.63 14.35 12.50
CA LEU A 75 -25.19 15.35 11.58
C LEU A 75 -26.22 14.77 10.59
N VAL A 76 -26.14 13.48 10.30
CA VAL A 76 -27.02 12.78 9.34
C VAL A 76 -27.85 11.68 10.01
N ASN A 77 -27.89 11.65 11.35
CA ASN A 77 -28.60 10.67 12.16
C ASN A 77 -28.27 9.20 11.79
N VAL A 78 -26.98 8.92 11.67
CA VAL A 78 -26.42 7.57 11.44
C VAL A 78 -25.17 7.43 12.31
N ASP A 79 -24.97 6.27 12.94
CA ASP A 79 -23.69 5.97 13.57
C ASP A 79 -22.64 5.72 12.48
N LEU A 80 -21.69 6.64 12.33
CA LEU A 80 -20.52 6.49 11.47
C LEU A 80 -19.23 6.45 12.28
N SER A 81 -19.27 6.17 13.59
CA SER A 81 -18.06 5.90 14.37
C SER A 81 -17.37 4.61 13.89
N GLY A 82 -16.05 4.53 14.01
CA GLY A 82 -15.26 3.41 13.49
C GLY A 82 -14.42 3.78 12.27
N GLY A 83 -13.87 2.75 11.61
CA GLY A 83 -13.08 2.91 10.39
C GLY A 83 -11.66 3.36 10.67
N TYR A 84 -10.94 3.76 9.63
CA TYR A 84 -9.55 4.19 9.72
C TYR A 84 -9.42 5.67 9.37
N TYR A 85 -8.60 6.40 10.13
CA TYR A 85 -8.00 7.61 9.61
C TYR A 85 -7.04 7.25 8.48
N ASP A 86 -7.00 8.07 7.45
CA ASP A 86 -6.38 7.71 6.18
C ASP A 86 -4.84 7.68 6.25
N ALA A 87 -4.27 8.76 6.78
CA ALA A 87 -2.84 9.02 6.79
C ALA A 87 -2.38 9.66 8.12
N GLY A 88 -1.68 10.80 8.07
CA GLY A 88 -1.33 11.60 9.25
C GLY A 88 -2.45 12.48 9.80
N ASP A 89 -3.61 12.50 9.14
CA ASP A 89 -4.79 13.34 9.41
C ASP A 89 -5.91 12.60 10.16
N ASN A 90 -7.02 13.30 10.42
CA ASN A 90 -8.18 12.70 11.10
C ASN A 90 -9.42 12.65 10.19
N VAL A 91 -9.23 12.61 8.86
CA VAL A 91 -10.31 12.42 7.90
C VAL A 91 -10.45 10.94 7.56
N LYS A 92 -11.69 10.52 7.34
CA LYS A 92 -12.02 9.17 6.87
C LYS A 92 -12.44 9.26 5.41
N TYR A 93 -11.50 9.09 4.50
CA TYR A 93 -11.73 9.01 3.06
C TYR A 93 -12.16 7.59 2.67
N GLY A 94 -13.24 7.47 1.92
CA GLY A 94 -13.88 6.21 1.59
C GLY A 94 -13.14 5.43 0.53
N LEU A 95 -12.64 6.10 -0.52
CA LEU A 95 -11.94 5.43 -1.61
C LEU A 95 -10.64 4.73 -1.13
N PRO A 96 -9.65 5.42 -0.54
CA PRO A 96 -8.42 4.77 -0.08
C PRO A 96 -8.66 3.79 1.08
N MET A 97 -9.68 4.01 1.93
CA MET A 97 -10.01 3.06 2.99
C MET A 97 -10.62 1.77 2.42
N ALA A 98 -11.50 1.85 1.43
CA ALA A 98 -12.04 0.67 0.78
C ALA A 98 -10.91 -0.12 0.09
N PHE A 99 -10.00 0.57 -0.59
CA PHE A 99 -8.81 -0.04 -1.20
C PHE A 99 -7.89 -0.72 -0.17
N THR A 100 -7.66 -0.08 0.97
CA THR A 100 -6.92 -0.65 2.11
C THR A 100 -7.54 -1.99 2.56
N ILE A 101 -8.87 -2.04 2.67
CA ILE A 101 -9.57 -3.26 3.08
C ILE A 101 -9.49 -4.33 1.99
N THR A 102 -9.68 -3.97 0.72
CA THR A 102 -9.62 -4.95 -0.37
C THR A 102 -8.24 -5.57 -0.49
N THR A 103 -7.17 -4.77 -0.41
CA THR A 103 -5.78 -5.25 -0.49
C THR A 103 -5.38 -6.07 0.74
N LEU A 104 -5.85 -5.71 1.93
CA LEU A 104 -5.63 -6.52 3.14
C LEU A 104 -6.39 -7.87 3.06
N ALA A 105 -7.63 -7.85 2.57
CA ALA A 105 -8.40 -9.06 2.33
C ALA A 105 -7.74 -9.93 1.26
N TRP A 106 -7.23 -9.34 0.18
CA TRP A 106 -6.48 -10.06 -0.84
C TRP A 106 -5.22 -10.71 -0.25
N SER A 107 -4.40 -9.95 0.48
CA SER A 107 -3.22 -10.46 1.18
C SER A 107 -3.58 -11.66 2.08
N THR A 108 -4.68 -11.55 2.82
CA THR A 108 -5.16 -12.60 3.72
C THR A 108 -5.64 -13.86 2.99
N ILE A 109 -6.28 -13.70 1.83
CA ILE A 109 -6.72 -14.84 1.00
C ILE A 109 -5.53 -15.53 0.34
N THR A 110 -4.58 -14.77 -0.20
CA THR A 110 -3.43 -15.31 -0.94
C THR A 110 -2.47 -16.03 0.01
N TYR A 111 -2.18 -15.44 1.16
CA TYR A 111 -1.13 -15.88 2.09
C TYR A 111 -1.69 -16.31 3.46
N GLU A 112 -2.87 -16.96 3.47
CA GLU A 112 -3.52 -17.40 4.71
C GLU A 112 -2.61 -18.33 5.53
N LYS A 113 -1.89 -19.23 4.86
CA LYS A 113 -1.02 -20.22 5.51
C LYS A 113 0.18 -19.54 6.19
N GLU A 114 0.78 -18.57 5.51
CA GLU A 114 1.92 -17.81 5.96
C GLU A 114 1.54 -16.88 7.12
N LEU A 115 0.39 -16.21 7.02
CA LEU A 115 -0.18 -15.42 8.13
C LEU A 115 -0.48 -16.30 9.35
N ARG A 116 -0.94 -17.54 9.14
CA ARG A 116 -1.17 -18.49 10.23
C ARG A 116 0.14 -18.95 10.86
N ALA A 117 1.15 -19.28 10.05
CA ALA A 117 2.46 -19.71 10.52
C ALA A 117 3.20 -18.62 11.31
N THR A 118 3.00 -17.34 10.93
CA THR A 118 3.56 -16.20 11.64
C THR A 118 2.76 -15.80 12.89
N GLY A 119 1.52 -16.26 13.03
CA GLY A 119 0.63 -15.91 14.14
C GLY A 119 -0.21 -14.64 13.91
N GLU A 120 -0.15 -14.06 12.72
CA GLU A 120 -0.77 -12.77 12.40
C GLU A 120 -2.12 -12.87 11.69
N LEU A 121 -2.61 -14.08 11.39
CA LEU A 121 -3.88 -14.29 10.71
C LEU A 121 -5.08 -13.64 11.43
N GLU A 122 -5.16 -13.75 12.75
CA GLU A 122 -6.27 -13.16 13.51
C GLU A 122 -6.16 -11.64 13.61
N ASN A 123 -4.94 -11.09 13.66
CA ASN A 123 -4.73 -9.64 13.60
C ASN A 123 -5.12 -9.07 12.23
N ALA A 124 -4.77 -9.76 11.14
CA ALA A 124 -5.21 -9.40 9.80
C ALA A 124 -6.74 -9.45 9.67
N ARG A 125 -7.39 -10.51 10.18
CA ARG A 125 -8.86 -10.61 10.24
C ARG A 125 -9.49 -9.50 11.07
N ALA A 126 -8.92 -9.16 12.23
CA ALA A 126 -9.40 -8.07 13.06
C ALA A 126 -9.31 -6.71 12.34
N ALA A 127 -8.21 -6.47 11.61
CA ALA A 127 -8.04 -5.26 10.81
C ALA A 127 -9.05 -5.18 9.64
N ILE A 128 -9.30 -6.29 8.93
CA ILE A 128 -10.34 -6.33 7.88
C ILE A 128 -11.74 -6.09 8.48
N ARG A 129 -12.03 -6.76 9.61
CA ARG A 129 -13.33 -6.62 10.29
C ARG A 129 -13.58 -5.18 10.72
N TRP A 130 -12.58 -4.50 11.28
CA TRP A 130 -12.70 -3.10 11.70
C TRP A 130 -13.16 -2.17 10.56
N GLY A 131 -12.54 -2.27 9.39
CA GLY A 131 -12.91 -1.48 8.23
C GLY A 131 -14.27 -1.89 7.65
N THR A 132 -14.55 -3.19 7.57
CA THR A 132 -15.82 -3.68 7.02
C THR A 132 -17.02 -3.41 7.92
N ASP A 133 -16.86 -3.42 9.25
CA ASP A 133 -17.90 -3.02 10.19
C ASP A 133 -18.26 -1.54 10.00
N TYR A 134 -17.27 -0.67 9.78
CA TYR A 134 -17.50 0.73 9.43
C TYR A 134 -18.23 0.87 8.09
N PHE A 135 -17.78 0.21 7.02
CA PHE A 135 -18.48 0.31 5.74
C PHE A 135 -19.90 -0.27 5.79
N LEU A 136 -20.19 -1.24 6.66
CA LEU A 136 -21.55 -1.74 6.86
C LEU A 136 -22.46 -0.66 7.47
N LYS A 137 -21.93 0.20 8.34
CA LYS A 137 -22.62 1.41 8.81
C LYS A 137 -22.80 2.42 7.68
N CYS A 138 -21.76 2.65 6.88
CA CYS A 138 -21.81 3.54 5.72
C CYS A 138 -22.85 3.10 4.66
N ALA A 139 -23.05 1.79 4.49
CA ALA A 139 -23.99 1.19 3.54
C ALA A 139 -25.31 0.74 4.22
N SER A 140 -25.66 1.35 5.35
CA SER A 140 -26.85 1.01 6.15
C SER A 140 -28.16 1.37 5.47
N ARG A 141 -28.18 2.44 4.65
CA ARG A 141 -29.36 2.90 3.89
C ARG A 141 -29.38 2.28 2.48
N LYS A 142 -30.58 2.12 1.91
CA LYS A 142 -30.74 1.58 0.55
C LYS A 142 -30.26 2.59 -0.49
N ASN A 143 -29.55 2.13 -1.53
CA ASN A 143 -29.03 2.96 -2.62
C ASN A 143 -28.22 4.18 -2.18
N ARG A 144 -27.53 4.07 -1.03
CA ARG A 144 -26.70 5.13 -0.47
C ARG A 144 -25.44 4.54 0.14
N LEU A 145 -24.34 5.27 0.00
CA LEU A 145 -23.08 4.99 0.69
C LEU A 145 -22.53 6.31 1.25
N TYR A 146 -22.27 6.36 2.56
CA TYR A 146 -21.49 7.43 3.16
C TYR A 146 -20.01 7.23 2.84
N VAL A 147 -19.38 8.21 2.20
CA VAL A 147 -18.06 8.05 1.59
C VAL A 147 -16.98 8.86 2.28
N GLN A 148 -17.32 9.96 2.95
CA GLN A 148 -16.33 10.74 3.71
C GLN A 148 -16.91 11.16 5.06
N VAL A 149 -16.08 11.13 6.10
CA VAL A 149 -16.39 11.79 7.38
C VAL A 149 -15.23 12.69 7.79
N GLY A 150 -15.51 13.98 7.93
CA GLY A 150 -14.52 15.02 8.17
C GLY A 150 -14.49 16.09 7.10
N ASP A 151 -14.43 17.35 7.51
CA ASP A 151 -14.04 18.44 6.62
C ASP A 151 -12.53 18.43 6.48
N PRO A 152 -11.98 18.16 5.28
CA PRO A 152 -10.56 17.94 5.13
C PRO A 152 -9.75 19.22 5.25
N ASN A 153 -10.29 20.35 4.80
CA ASN A 153 -9.61 21.65 4.91
C ASN A 153 -9.51 22.08 6.37
N ALA A 154 -10.59 21.99 7.14
CA ALA A 154 -10.59 22.33 8.55
C ALA A 154 -9.71 21.37 9.36
N ASP A 155 -9.71 20.08 9.02
CA ASP A 155 -8.82 19.08 9.63
C ASP A 155 -7.34 19.37 9.34
N HIS A 156 -7.02 19.80 8.12
CA HIS A 156 -5.67 20.13 7.69
C HIS A 156 -5.19 21.49 8.18
N GLN A 157 -6.10 22.37 8.61
CA GLN A 157 -5.81 23.60 9.33
C GLN A 157 -5.65 23.43 10.85
N CYS A 158 -5.64 22.18 11.36
CA CYS A 158 -5.47 21.90 12.78
C CYS A 158 -4.58 20.68 13.05
N TRP A 159 -3.46 20.89 13.74
CA TRP A 159 -2.54 19.81 14.09
C TRP A 159 -2.91 19.16 15.43
N ALA A 160 -3.99 18.37 15.45
CA ALA A 160 -4.56 17.80 16.67
C ALA A 160 -4.60 16.28 16.63
N ARG A 161 -4.28 15.64 17.76
CA ARG A 161 -4.50 14.19 17.92
C ARG A 161 -5.99 13.84 17.81
N PRO A 162 -6.33 12.64 17.32
CA PRO A 162 -7.72 12.21 17.15
C PRO A 162 -8.63 12.45 18.36
N GLU A 163 -8.12 12.16 19.56
CA GLU A 163 -8.89 12.19 20.81
C GLU A 163 -9.23 13.61 21.29
N ASN A 164 -8.54 14.63 20.77
CA ASN A 164 -8.79 16.05 21.07
C ASN A 164 -9.24 16.85 19.83
N MET A 165 -9.58 16.18 18.73
CA MET A 165 -9.99 16.89 17.52
C MET A 165 -11.32 17.61 17.74
N LYS A 166 -11.39 18.89 17.35
CA LYS A 166 -12.60 19.73 17.43
C LYS A 166 -13.04 20.25 16.06
N THR A 167 -12.38 19.81 15.01
CA THR A 167 -12.66 20.22 13.63
C THR A 167 -13.99 19.62 13.15
N PRO A 168 -14.76 20.32 12.31
CA PRO A 168 -16.05 19.82 11.81
C PRO A 168 -15.95 18.42 11.20
N ARG A 169 -16.86 17.53 11.60
CA ARG A 169 -16.95 16.15 11.09
C ARG A 169 -18.11 16.02 10.10
N THR A 170 -18.02 16.78 9.00
CA THR A 170 -19.02 16.78 7.90
C THR A 170 -19.10 15.40 7.25
N VAL A 171 -20.21 15.10 6.58
CA VAL A 171 -20.45 13.79 5.96
C VAL A 171 -20.76 13.97 4.50
N LEU A 172 -20.02 13.26 3.62
CA LEU A 172 -20.33 13.16 2.19
C LEU A 172 -20.96 11.80 1.89
N GLU A 173 -21.86 11.77 0.93
CA GLU A 173 -22.57 10.56 0.50
C GLU A 173 -22.72 10.49 -1.02
N ILE A 174 -22.79 9.26 -1.53
CA ILE A 174 -23.21 8.95 -2.90
C ILE A 174 -24.52 8.16 -2.87
N SER A 175 -25.28 8.23 -3.95
CA SER A 175 -26.58 7.57 -4.10
C SER A 175 -26.92 7.29 -5.57
N ASP A 176 -28.11 6.77 -5.83
CA ASP A 176 -28.65 6.65 -7.19
C ASP A 176 -28.88 8.01 -7.89
N LYS A 177 -28.94 9.10 -7.11
CA LYS A 177 -29.09 10.48 -7.62
C LYS A 177 -27.78 11.26 -7.68
N VAL A 178 -26.79 10.86 -6.87
CA VAL A 178 -25.47 11.48 -6.77
C VAL A 178 -24.45 10.36 -6.96
N PRO A 179 -24.10 10.03 -8.21
CA PRO A 179 -23.29 8.85 -8.50
C PRO A 179 -21.86 9.01 -7.95
N GLY A 180 -21.23 7.87 -7.70
CA GLY A 180 -19.82 7.76 -7.36
C GLY A 180 -19.35 6.35 -7.61
N THR A 181 -19.03 6.08 -8.87
CA THR A 181 -18.87 4.73 -9.39
C THR A 181 -17.62 4.07 -8.81
N GLU A 182 -16.53 4.83 -8.72
CA GLU A 182 -15.24 4.44 -8.16
C GLU A 182 -15.41 3.91 -6.74
N ILE A 183 -15.94 4.75 -5.84
CA ILE A 183 -16.06 4.40 -4.42
C ILE A 183 -17.10 3.30 -4.20
N ALA A 184 -18.23 3.32 -4.92
CA ALA A 184 -19.22 2.25 -4.82
C ALA A 184 -18.66 0.90 -5.27
N ALA A 185 -17.86 0.88 -6.34
CA ALA A 185 -17.24 -0.33 -6.85
C ALA A 185 -16.08 -0.80 -5.96
N GLU A 186 -15.20 0.08 -5.47
CA GLU A 186 -14.13 -0.29 -4.53
C GLU A 186 -14.70 -0.81 -3.21
N ALA A 187 -15.75 -0.19 -2.66
CA ALA A 187 -16.44 -0.71 -1.47
C ALA A 187 -17.12 -2.07 -1.74
N ALA A 188 -17.63 -2.30 -2.95
CA ALA A 188 -18.13 -3.61 -3.36
C ALA A 188 -17.00 -4.66 -3.41
N ALA A 189 -15.84 -4.29 -3.94
CA ALA A 189 -14.65 -5.14 -3.97
C ALA A 189 -14.19 -5.49 -2.54
N ALA A 190 -14.11 -4.51 -1.64
CA ALA A 190 -13.74 -4.68 -0.24
C ALA A 190 -14.65 -5.68 0.47
N PHE A 191 -15.97 -5.54 0.30
CA PHE A 191 -16.93 -6.48 0.88
C PHE A 191 -16.86 -7.87 0.25
N ALA A 192 -16.71 -7.96 -1.07
CA ALA A 192 -16.63 -9.25 -1.77
C ALA A 192 -15.38 -10.02 -1.35
N ALA A 193 -14.20 -9.39 -1.36
CA ALA A 193 -12.95 -9.99 -0.90
C ALA A 193 -13.05 -10.40 0.58
N SER A 194 -13.51 -9.52 1.45
CA SER A 194 -13.67 -9.81 2.88
C SER A 194 -14.65 -10.96 3.14
N SER A 195 -15.71 -11.11 2.32
CA SER A 195 -16.63 -12.24 2.44
C SER A 195 -15.97 -13.59 2.19
N ILE A 196 -14.86 -13.63 1.44
CA ILE A 196 -14.07 -14.85 1.23
C ILE A 196 -13.27 -15.14 2.50
N VAL A 197 -12.59 -14.13 3.07
CA VAL A 197 -11.80 -14.25 4.32
C VAL A 197 -12.65 -14.82 5.46
N PHE A 198 -13.87 -14.32 5.65
CA PHE A 198 -14.72 -14.73 6.77
C PHE A 198 -15.60 -15.95 6.48
N ARG A 199 -15.58 -16.51 5.27
CA ARG A 199 -16.54 -17.54 4.83
C ARG A 199 -16.63 -18.74 5.77
N HIS A 200 -15.49 -19.19 6.27
CA HIS A 200 -15.37 -20.40 7.07
C HIS A 200 -15.22 -20.14 8.58
N VAL A 201 -15.12 -18.88 8.99
CA VAL A 201 -14.93 -18.49 10.41
C VAL A 201 -16.09 -17.67 10.98
N ASP A 202 -16.82 -16.94 10.13
CA ASP A 202 -18.05 -16.23 10.48
C ASP A 202 -18.96 -16.14 9.25
N HIS A 203 -19.64 -17.25 8.96
CA HIS A 203 -20.45 -17.39 7.77
C HIS A 203 -21.63 -16.39 7.70
N LYS A 204 -22.21 -16.01 8.85
CA LYS A 204 -23.30 -15.01 8.90
C LYS A 204 -22.78 -13.64 8.50
N TYR A 205 -21.61 -13.24 9.03
CA TYR A 205 -20.95 -11.99 8.65
C TYR A 205 -20.53 -12.00 7.18
N ALA A 206 -19.89 -13.07 6.70
CA ALA A 206 -19.51 -13.23 5.30
C ALA A 206 -20.70 -13.05 4.34
N ARG A 207 -21.86 -13.64 4.65
CA ARG A 207 -23.09 -13.46 3.87
C ARG A 207 -23.59 -12.02 3.88
N ARG A 208 -23.55 -11.34 5.03
CA ARG A 208 -23.92 -9.93 5.15
C ARG A 208 -23.03 -9.04 4.29
N LEU A 209 -21.70 -9.24 4.33
CA LEU A 209 -20.74 -8.54 3.48
C LEU A 209 -21.04 -8.78 2.00
N LEU A 210 -21.16 -10.04 1.60
CA LEU A 210 -21.39 -10.39 0.20
C LEU A 210 -22.70 -9.82 -0.35
N ASN A 211 -23.77 -9.80 0.45
CA ASN A 211 -25.03 -9.17 0.04
C ASN A 211 -24.86 -7.66 -0.18
N LYS A 212 -24.07 -6.98 0.66
CA LYS A 212 -23.78 -5.55 0.47
C LYS A 212 -22.89 -5.29 -0.73
N ALA A 213 -21.89 -6.14 -0.97
CA ALA A 213 -21.06 -6.08 -2.18
C ALA A 213 -21.91 -6.10 -3.46
N LYS A 214 -22.87 -7.03 -3.55
CA LYS A 214 -23.78 -7.15 -4.70
C LYS A 214 -24.62 -5.89 -4.92
N LEU A 215 -25.11 -5.29 -3.83
CA LEU A 215 -25.93 -4.06 -3.90
C LEU A 215 -25.10 -2.85 -4.34
N LEU A 216 -23.88 -2.68 -3.82
CA LEU A 216 -23.02 -1.56 -4.18
C LEU A 216 -22.49 -1.69 -5.61
N PHE A 217 -22.14 -2.89 -6.07
CA PHE A 217 -21.79 -3.09 -7.47
C PHE A 217 -22.96 -2.79 -8.41
N LYS A 218 -24.19 -3.16 -8.02
CA LYS A 218 -25.39 -2.78 -8.78
C LYS A 218 -25.56 -1.26 -8.81
N LEU A 219 -25.36 -0.57 -7.68
CA LEU A 219 -25.43 0.89 -7.61
C LEU A 219 -24.42 1.52 -8.59
N ALA A 220 -23.15 1.12 -8.51
CA ALA A 220 -22.07 1.60 -9.38
C ALA A 220 -22.37 1.36 -10.87
N LYS A 221 -22.82 0.14 -11.23
CA LYS A 221 -23.07 -0.21 -12.63
C LYS A 221 -24.31 0.49 -13.20
N SER A 222 -25.36 0.66 -12.39
CA SER A 222 -26.63 1.25 -12.85
C SER A 222 -26.64 2.79 -12.85
N HIS A 223 -25.82 3.43 -12.03
CA HIS A 223 -25.75 4.90 -11.92
C HIS A 223 -24.30 5.35 -12.04
N LYS A 224 -23.79 5.29 -13.28
CA LYS A 224 -22.40 5.67 -13.57
C LYS A 224 -22.22 7.18 -13.51
N GLY A 225 -21.09 7.58 -12.95
CA GLY A 225 -20.67 8.96 -12.75
C GLY A 225 -19.48 8.98 -11.81
N THR A 226 -18.51 9.83 -12.15
CA THR A 226 -17.29 10.03 -11.35
C THR A 226 -17.63 10.80 -10.09
N TYR A 227 -16.98 10.42 -8.99
CA TYR A 227 -17.03 11.14 -7.74
C TYR A 227 -15.68 11.79 -7.43
N ASP A 228 -15.67 13.13 -7.43
CA ASP A 228 -14.51 13.96 -7.07
C ASP A 228 -14.72 14.70 -5.74
N GLY A 229 -15.66 14.24 -4.91
CA GLY A 229 -15.96 14.89 -3.62
C GLY A 229 -14.81 14.83 -2.61
N GLU A 230 -13.82 13.96 -2.83
CA GLU A 230 -12.60 13.84 -2.03
C GLU A 230 -11.42 14.66 -2.62
N CYS A 231 -11.60 15.34 -3.76
CA CYS A 231 -10.60 16.26 -4.30
C CYS A 231 -10.40 17.49 -3.38
N PRO A 232 -9.19 18.08 -3.34
CA PRO A 232 -7.99 17.72 -4.11
C PRO A 232 -7.14 16.60 -3.48
N PHE A 233 -7.63 15.92 -2.43
CA PHE A 233 -6.85 14.95 -1.67
C PHE A 233 -6.85 13.56 -2.34
N TYR A 234 -8.04 13.07 -2.69
CA TYR A 234 -8.24 11.83 -3.44
C TYR A 234 -9.12 12.09 -4.65
N CYS A 235 -8.50 12.48 -5.77
CA CYS A 235 -9.16 12.69 -7.04
C CYS A 235 -9.18 11.41 -7.89
N SER A 236 -10.29 11.15 -8.59
CA SER A 236 -10.39 10.08 -9.58
C SER A 236 -9.66 10.51 -10.86
N ASN A 237 -8.41 10.07 -11.05
CA ASN A 237 -7.66 10.38 -12.28
C ASN A 237 -7.75 9.23 -13.30
N SER A 238 -7.97 8.01 -12.83
CA SER A 238 -8.14 6.79 -13.64
C SER A 238 -9.55 6.65 -14.24
N GLY A 239 -10.54 7.32 -13.65
CA GLY A 239 -11.96 7.06 -13.90
C GLY A 239 -12.44 5.84 -13.10
N TYR A 240 -13.56 5.23 -13.52
CA TYR A 240 -14.20 4.14 -12.75
C TYR A 240 -14.15 2.75 -13.40
N ASN A 241 -13.57 2.63 -14.59
CA ASN A 241 -13.63 1.39 -15.36
C ASN A 241 -12.80 0.28 -14.68
N ASP A 242 -11.67 0.64 -14.08
CA ASP A 242 -10.84 -0.28 -13.33
C ASP A 242 -11.49 -0.77 -12.05
N GLU A 243 -12.19 0.08 -11.29
CA GLU A 243 -12.93 -0.36 -10.10
C GLU A 243 -14.09 -1.28 -10.46
N LEU A 244 -14.77 -1.05 -11.58
CA LEU A 244 -15.82 -1.96 -12.04
C LEU A 244 -15.26 -3.35 -12.38
N ILE A 245 -14.11 -3.43 -13.06
CA ILE A 245 -13.43 -4.70 -13.33
C ILE A 245 -12.97 -5.35 -12.03
N TRP A 246 -12.39 -4.57 -11.13
CA TRP A 246 -11.91 -4.99 -9.83
C TRP A 246 -13.03 -5.59 -8.97
N ALA A 247 -14.14 -4.88 -8.84
CA ALA A 247 -15.32 -5.32 -8.11
C ALA A 247 -15.96 -6.57 -8.73
N ALA A 248 -16.12 -6.60 -10.06
CA ALA A 248 -16.64 -7.77 -10.76
C ALA A 248 -15.74 -8.99 -10.57
N THR A 249 -14.42 -8.81 -10.58
CA THR A 249 -13.44 -9.87 -10.33
C THR A 249 -13.62 -10.45 -8.93
N TRP A 250 -13.67 -9.61 -7.89
CA TRP A 250 -13.88 -10.08 -6.52
C TRP A 250 -15.24 -10.72 -6.30
N LEU A 251 -16.29 -10.16 -6.89
CA LEU A 251 -17.64 -10.73 -6.83
C LEU A 251 -17.72 -12.08 -7.54
N TYR A 252 -17.08 -12.24 -8.70
CA TYR A 252 -17.00 -13.54 -9.36
C TYR A 252 -16.22 -14.55 -8.49
N LYS A 253 -15.08 -14.16 -7.92
CA LYS A 253 -14.32 -15.02 -7.00
C LYS A 253 -15.15 -15.44 -5.78
N ALA A 254 -15.95 -14.54 -5.23
CA ALA A 254 -16.77 -14.81 -4.05
C ALA A 254 -18.03 -15.65 -4.38
N THR A 255 -18.61 -15.52 -5.58
CA THR A 255 -19.93 -16.09 -5.88
C THR A 255 -19.93 -17.20 -6.92
N ARG A 256 -18.93 -17.21 -7.82
CA ARG A 256 -18.94 -17.96 -9.08
C ARG A 256 -20.19 -17.70 -9.94
N ASN A 257 -20.83 -16.55 -9.77
CA ASN A 257 -22.02 -16.18 -10.54
C ASN A 257 -21.61 -15.61 -11.90
N ASP A 258 -22.15 -16.20 -12.97
CA ASP A 258 -21.84 -15.85 -14.36
C ASP A 258 -22.17 -14.40 -14.73
N LEU A 259 -23.05 -13.71 -13.99
CA LEU A 259 -23.30 -12.28 -14.18
C LEU A 259 -21.99 -11.47 -14.18
N TYR A 260 -21.10 -11.76 -13.24
CA TYR A 260 -19.84 -11.04 -13.09
C TYR A 260 -18.82 -11.45 -14.15
N LEU A 261 -18.78 -12.74 -14.49
CA LEU A 261 -17.93 -13.24 -15.56
C LEU A 261 -18.33 -12.68 -16.93
N SER A 262 -19.63 -12.58 -17.20
CA SER A 262 -20.17 -11.98 -18.42
C SER A 262 -19.80 -10.51 -18.53
N TYR A 263 -19.88 -9.76 -17.42
CA TYR A 263 -19.39 -8.37 -17.41
C TYR A 263 -17.91 -8.28 -17.82
N LEU A 264 -17.04 -9.12 -17.22
CA LEU A 264 -15.61 -9.15 -17.53
C LEU A 264 -15.31 -9.50 -19.00
N LYS A 265 -16.15 -10.34 -19.64
CA LYS A 265 -15.96 -10.77 -21.02
C LYS A 265 -16.48 -9.79 -22.06
N PHE A 266 -17.61 -9.15 -21.78
CA PHE A 266 -18.40 -8.49 -22.82
C PHE A 266 -18.62 -6.99 -22.58
N GLU A 267 -18.44 -6.49 -21.35
CA GLU A 267 -18.77 -5.10 -21.00
C GLU A 267 -17.59 -4.33 -20.42
N ALA A 268 -16.63 -5.01 -19.81
CA ALA A 268 -15.47 -4.41 -19.16
C ALA A 268 -14.55 -3.68 -20.14
N ILE A 269 -14.10 -2.48 -19.76
CA ILE A 269 -13.10 -1.69 -20.49
C ILE A 269 -11.78 -1.80 -19.72
N SER A 270 -10.81 -2.53 -20.27
CA SER A 270 -9.50 -2.75 -19.65
C SER A 270 -8.40 -1.94 -20.34
N ALA A 271 -7.27 -1.71 -19.65
CA ALA A 271 -6.15 -0.93 -20.16
C ALA A 271 -4.78 -1.57 -19.83
N TYR A 272 -3.76 -1.25 -20.64
CA TYR A 272 -2.37 -1.54 -20.30
C TYR A 272 -1.88 -0.46 -19.32
N VAL A 273 -1.31 -0.88 -18.19
CA VAL A 273 -0.87 0.04 -17.13
C VAL A 273 0.48 -0.39 -16.55
N ALA A 274 1.19 0.58 -15.96
CA ALA A 274 2.41 0.35 -15.21
C ALA A 274 2.24 0.56 -13.69
N GLU A 275 1.02 0.84 -13.24
CA GLU A 275 0.70 1.24 -11.86
C GLU A 275 -0.44 0.39 -11.27
N PHE A 276 -0.38 0.21 -9.95
CA PHE A 276 -1.49 -0.25 -9.12
C PHE A 276 -1.54 0.60 -7.85
N SER A 277 -2.69 1.20 -7.55
CA SER A 277 -2.85 2.17 -6.45
C SER A 277 -4.29 2.27 -5.96
N TRP A 278 -4.53 3.10 -4.94
CA TRP A 278 -5.88 3.45 -4.49
C TRP A 278 -6.74 4.11 -5.57
N ASP A 279 -6.13 4.63 -6.66
CA ASP A 279 -6.79 5.24 -7.81
C ASP A 279 -6.89 4.23 -8.97
N LEU A 280 -5.82 3.49 -9.30
CA LEU A 280 -5.78 2.62 -10.49
C LEU A 280 -5.71 1.10 -10.17
N LYS A 281 -6.73 0.31 -10.53
CA LYS A 281 -6.90 -1.10 -10.13
C LYS A 281 -6.60 -2.14 -11.22
N TYR A 282 -6.39 -1.71 -12.47
CA TYR A 282 -6.27 -2.61 -13.63
C TYR A 282 -5.28 -3.76 -13.41
N ALA A 283 -4.03 -3.48 -13.02
CA ALA A 283 -3.00 -4.51 -12.86
C ALA A 283 -3.38 -5.57 -11.81
N GLY A 284 -3.98 -5.15 -10.69
CA GLY A 284 -4.46 -6.07 -9.66
C GLY A 284 -5.58 -6.97 -10.17
N ALA A 285 -6.56 -6.40 -10.87
CA ALA A 285 -7.66 -7.17 -11.44
C ALA A 285 -7.18 -8.16 -12.51
N GLN A 286 -6.29 -7.71 -13.41
CA GLN A 286 -5.71 -8.51 -14.48
C GLN A 286 -4.96 -9.74 -13.94
N ILE A 287 -4.12 -9.58 -12.91
CA ILE A 287 -3.42 -10.70 -12.26
C ILE A 287 -4.41 -11.69 -11.64
N LEU A 288 -5.44 -11.21 -10.95
CA LEU A 288 -6.49 -12.07 -10.39
C LEU A 288 -7.27 -12.83 -11.47
N ILE A 289 -7.55 -12.19 -12.61
CA ILE A 289 -8.23 -12.79 -13.75
C ILE A 289 -7.35 -13.83 -14.43
N THR A 290 -6.03 -13.61 -14.55
CA THR A 290 -5.09 -14.60 -15.09
C THR A 290 -5.17 -15.94 -14.36
N LYS A 291 -5.33 -15.92 -13.03
CA LYS A 291 -5.58 -17.15 -12.27
C LYS A 291 -6.86 -17.87 -12.72
N LEU A 292 -7.93 -17.12 -13.03
CA LEU A 292 -9.18 -17.71 -13.52
C LEU A 292 -9.00 -18.34 -14.90
N ILE A 293 -8.18 -17.72 -15.77
CA ILE A 293 -7.84 -18.27 -17.10
C ILE A 293 -7.14 -19.62 -16.95
N PHE A 294 -6.13 -19.69 -16.07
CA PHE A 294 -5.43 -20.95 -15.80
C PHE A 294 -6.29 -21.99 -15.09
N GLU A 295 -7.37 -21.57 -14.43
CA GLU A 295 -8.42 -22.46 -13.87
C GLU A 295 -9.52 -22.81 -14.90
N GLY A 296 -9.38 -22.41 -16.17
CA GLY A 296 -10.24 -22.82 -17.29
C GLY A 296 -11.24 -21.78 -17.79
N ALA A 297 -11.24 -20.55 -17.25
CA ALA A 297 -12.10 -19.49 -17.76
C ALA A 297 -11.64 -19.01 -19.15
N LYS A 298 -12.49 -19.17 -20.17
CA LYS A 298 -12.21 -18.78 -21.56
C LYS A 298 -12.64 -17.35 -21.89
N GLY A 299 -12.02 -16.73 -22.90
CA GLY A 299 -12.43 -15.42 -23.43
C GLY A 299 -11.97 -14.23 -22.58
N LEU A 300 -10.85 -14.40 -21.88
CA LEU A 300 -10.26 -13.40 -20.97
C LEU A 300 -8.77 -13.18 -21.29
N ASP A 301 -8.28 -13.67 -22.43
CA ASP A 301 -6.84 -13.75 -22.75
C ASP A 301 -6.14 -12.38 -22.74
N LEU A 302 -6.86 -11.30 -23.08
CA LEU A 302 -6.36 -9.93 -22.99
C LEU A 302 -5.89 -9.55 -21.57
N TYR A 303 -6.59 -10.00 -20.53
CA TYR A 303 -6.22 -9.68 -19.15
C TYR A 303 -4.87 -10.28 -18.77
N LYS A 304 -4.54 -11.48 -19.29
CA LYS A 304 -3.20 -12.06 -19.11
C LYS A 304 -2.14 -11.22 -19.81
N GLN A 305 -2.38 -10.80 -21.05
CA GLN A 305 -1.44 -9.96 -21.79
C GLN A 305 -1.16 -8.64 -21.06
N GLN A 306 -2.19 -8.05 -20.45
CA GLN A 306 -2.06 -6.82 -19.66
C GLN A 306 -1.36 -7.05 -18.32
N ALA A 307 -1.62 -8.17 -17.63
CA ALA A 307 -0.88 -8.57 -16.44
C ALA A 307 0.62 -8.77 -16.73
N ASP A 308 0.94 -9.44 -17.84
CA ASP A 308 2.32 -9.61 -18.33
C ASP A 308 2.95 -8.25 -18.64
N SER A 309 2.22 -7.36 -19.32
CA SER A 309 2.68 -6.00 -19.63
C SER A 309 3.01 -5.20 -18.37
N PHE A 310 2.21 -5.28 -17.31
CA PHE A 310 2.49 -4.59 -16.04
C PHE A 310 3.86 -5.01 -15.49
N VAL A 311 4.17 -6.31 -15.53
CA VAL A 311 5.47 -6.84 -15.12
C VAL A 311 6.58 -6.32 -16.04
N CYS A 312 6.36 -6.38 -17.35
CA CYS A 312 7.32 -5.89 -18.34
C CYS A 312 7.61 -4.39 -18.19
N SER A 313 6.64 -3.58 -17.79
CA SER A 313 6.82 -2.15 -17.53
C SER A 313 7.61 -1.86 -16.26
N ASN A 314 7.50 -2.72 -15.24
CA ASN A 314 8.10 -2.51 -13.92
C ASN A 314 9.49 -3.14 -13.76
N LEU A 315 9.85 -4.17 -14.53
CA LEU A 315 11.14 -4.84 -14.42
C LEU A 315 12.27 -4.07 -15.16
N PRO A 316 13.35 -3.66 -14.49
CA PRO A 316 14.47 -2.95 -15.14
C PRO A 316 15.17 -3.72 -16.27
N GLY A 317 15.14 -5.06 -16.23
CA GLY A 317 15.73 -5.92 -17.26
C GLY A 317 14.81 -6.19 -18.46
N SER A 318 13.61 -5.63 -18.49
CA SER A 318 12.66 -5.80 -19.58
C SER A 318 12.92 -4.79 -20.70
N PRO A 319 12.82 -5.18 -21.99
CA PRO A 319 12.90 -4.23 -23.10
C PRO A 319 11.72 -3.25 -23.15
N TYR A 320 10.66 -3.51 -22.38
CA TYR A 320 9.49 -2.62 -22.25
C TYR A 320 9.46 -1.88 -20.93
N HIS A 321 10.58 -1.80 -20.21
CA HIS A 321 10.66 -1.07 -18.95
C HIS A 321 10.25 0.40 -19.12
N GLN A 322 9.34 0.86 -18.26
CA GLN A 322 8.80 2.23 -18.28
C GLN A 322 9.00 2.93 -16.94
N VAL A 323 8.93 2.19 -15.85
CA VAL A 323 8.91 2.74 -14.49
C VAL A 323 10.31 3.11 -14.03
N PHE A 324 10.55 4.37 -13.68
CA PHE A 324 11.87 4.78 -13.20
C PHE A 324 12.26 4.01 -11.94
N THR A 325 13.53 3.63 -11.87
CA THR A 325 14.15 3.00 -10.70
C THR A 325 15.27 3.91 -10.19
N THR A 326 15.29 4.17 -8.89
CA THR A 326 16.35 4.97 -8.24
C THR A 326 17.72 4.31 -8.41
N PRO A 327 18.84 5.04 -8.27
CA PRO A 327 20.17 4.44 -8.25
C PRO A 327 20.31 3.26 -7.27
N GLY A 328 19.64 3.32 -6.12
CA GLY A 328 19.59 2.23 -5.13
C GLY A 328 18.67 1.06 -5.50
N GLY A 329 17.92 1.13 -6.59
CA GLY A 329 17.11 0.02 -7.11
C GLY A 329 15.65 -0.01 -6.65
N MET A 330 15.12 1.08 -6.07
CA MET A 330 13.72 1.22 -5.69
C MET A 330 12.89 1.75 -6.87
N ILE A 331 11.69 1.20 -7.08
CA ILE A 331 10.74 1.79 -8.04
C ILE A 331 10.30 3.17 -7.56
N HIS A 332 10.24 4.15 -8.46
CA HIS A 332 9.78 5.51 -8.14
C HIS A 332 8.86 6.06 -9.22
N LEU A 333 7.56 6.12 -8.91
CA LEU A 333 6.54 6.63 -9.82
C LEU A 333 6.31 8.14 -9.63
N ARG A 334 6.23 8.60 -8.38
CA ARG A 334 5.99 10.01 -8.06
C ARG A 334 6.48 10.33 -6.66
N ASP A 335 6.75 11.61 -6.41
CA ASP A 335 7.06 12.11 -5.08
C ASP A 335 5.77 12.13 -4.23
N GLY A 336 5.90 11.89 -2.93
CA GLY A 336 4.77 11.81 -2.02
C GLY A 336 4.19 10.40 -1.96
N ALA A 337 4.36 9.73 -0.83
CA ALA A 337 3.86 8.38 -0.59
C ALA A 337 4.33 7.32 -1.63
N ASN A 338 5.52 7.48 -2.22
CA ASN A 338 6.05 6.58 -3.27
C ASN A 338 6.11 5.10 -2.83
N SER A 339 6.33 4.85 -1.53
CA SER A 339 6.26 3.51 -0.93
C SER A 339 4.96 2.75 -1.22
N GLN A 340 3.85 3.42 -1.56
CA GLN A 340 2.65 2.77 -2.10
C GLN A 340 2.99 1.92 -3.33
N TYR A 341 3.66 2.51 -4.31
CA TYR A 341 3.96 1.85 -5.57
C TYR A 341 4.97 0.72 -5.40
N VAL A 342 5.90 0.89 -4.47
CA VAL A 342 6.89 -0.13 -4.13
C VAL A 342 6.25 -1.34 -3.48
N THR A 343 5.40 -1.13 -2.46
CA THR A 343 4.66 -2.21 -1.81
C THR A 343 3.65 -2.85 -2.77
N ALA A 344 2.95 -2.06 -3.60
CA ALA A 344 2.02 -2.51 -4.62
C ALA A 344 2.70 -3.44 -5.64
N THR A 345 3.79 -2.99 -6.25
CA THR A 345 4.52 -3.80 -7.24
C THR A 345 5.10 -5.05 -6.59
N ALA A 346 5.68 -4.95 -5.38
CA ALA A 346 6.18 -6.12 -4.67
C ALA A 346 5.08 -7.15 -4.38
N PHE A 347 3.91 -6.70 -3.92
CA PHE A 347 2.78 -7.57 -3.64
C PHE A 347 2.20 -8.21 -4.92
N LEU A 348 2.01 -7.43 -5.98
CA LEU A 348 1.54 -7.95 -7.27
C LEU A 348 2.51 -8.97 -7.87
N PHE A 349 3.82 -8.69 -7.82
CA PHE A 349 4.84 -9.61 -8.31
C PHE A 349 4.89 -10.89 -7.49
N SER A 350 4.81 -10.80 -6.16
CA SER A 350 4.78 -11.99 -5.30
C SER A 350 3.56 -12.87 -5.60
N THR A 351 2.38 -12.26 -5.75
CA THR A 351 1.14 -12.98 -6.04
C THR A 351 1.19 -13.59 -7.45
N TYR A 352 1.70 -12.84 -8.43
CA TYR A 352 1.76 -13.34 -9.80
C TYR A 352 2.82 -14.43 -9.96
N ALA A 353 3.95 -14.32 -9.26
CA ALA A 353 4.96 -15.38 -9.18
C ALA A 353 4.35 -16.70 -8.69
N ASP A 354 3.56 -16.68 -7.62
CA ASP A 354 2.89 -17.88 -7.10
C ASP A 354 1.88 -18.48 -8.09
N ILE A 355 1.14 -17.63 -8.81
CA ILE A 355 0.22 -18.08 -9.87
C ILE A 355 1.01 -18.74 -11.02
N LEU A 356 2.08 -18.11 -11.51
CA LEU A 356 2.90 -18.63 -12.59
C LEU A 356 3.57 -19.95 -12.20
N GLN A 357 4.13 -20.02 -10.98
CA GLN A 357 4.77 -21.23 -10.46
C GLN A 357 3.78 -22.39 -10.39
N LYS A 358 2.59 -22.16 -9.81
CA LYS A 358 1.54 -23.18 -9.67
C LYS A 358 1.10 -23.75 -11.01
N HIS A 359 1.11 -22.94 -12.07
CA HIS A 359 0.62 -23.32 -13.40
C HIS A 359 1.74 -23.58 -14.42
N ASN A 360 3.00 -23.60 -13.98
CA ASN A 360 4.20 -23.76 -14.81
C ASN A 360 4.22 -22.80 -16.03
N GLN A 361 3.95 -21.52 -15.77
CA GLN A 361 3.87 -20.47 -16.79
C GLN A 361 5.02 -19.48 -16.64
N LYS A 362 5.29 -18.75 -17.71
CA LYS A 362 6.29 -17.66 -17.77
C LYS A 362 5.68 -16.41 -18.41
N ILE A 363 6.35 -15.29 -18.20
CA ILE A 363 6.04 -13.99 -18.82
C ILE A 363 7.03 -13.77 -19.96
N SER A 364 6.53 -13.31 -21.11
CA SER A 364 7.35 -12.93 -22.26
C SER A 364 7.30 -11.42 -22.45
N CYS A 365 8.44 -10.75 -22.29
CA CYS A 365 8.63 -9.34 -22.58
C CYS A 365 9.53 -9.22 -23.82
N GLY A 366 8.93 -9.35 -25.01
CA GLY A 366 9.67 -9.35 -26.27
C GLY A 366 10.55 -10.60 -26.38
N SER A 367 11.86 -10.41 -26.56
CA SER A 367 12.83 -11.52 -26.58
C SER A 367 13.23 -12.05 -25.20
N HIS A 368 12.82 -11.38 -24.11
CA HIS A 368 13.17 -11.75 -22.74
C HIS A 368 12.02 -12.53 -22.08
N GLN A 369 12.37 -13.54 -21.28
CA GLN A 369 11.41 -14.28 -20.46
C GLN A 369 11.73 -14.12 -18.98
N PHE A 370 10.68 -13.98 -18.18
CA PHE A 370 10.76 -13.93 -16.72
C PHE A 370 9.88 -15.02 -16.12
N ASP A 371 10.38 -15.68 -15.09
CA ASP A 371 9.67 -16.72 -14.34
C ASP A 371 9.32 -16.26 -12.92
N SER A 372 8.67 -17.14 -12.16
CA SER A 372 8.26 -16.86 -10.78
C SER A 372 9.43 -16.46 -9.88
N THR A 373 10.62 -17.06 -10.07
CA THR A 373 11.81 -16.77 -9.27
C THR A 373 12.28 -15.34 -9.51
N HIS A 374 12.31 -14.88 -10.76
CA HIS A 374 12.69 -13.50 -11.09
C HIS A 374 11.73 -12.48 -10.48
N LEU A 375 10.42 -12.73 -10.55
CA LEU A 375 9.41 -11.84 -9.97
C LEU A 375 9.54 -11.78 -8.44
N MET A 376 9.71 -12.92 -7.78
CA MET A 376 9.87 -12.98 -6.33
C MET A 376 11.17 -12.30 -5.87
N ALA A 377 12.27 -12.48 -6.60
CA ALA A 377 13.53 -11.81 -6.31
C ALA A 377 13.40 -10.29 -6.39
N PHE A 378 12.68 -9.77 -7.40
CA PHE A 378 12.42 -8.34 -7.51
C PHE A 378 11.49 -7.83 -6.40
N ALA A 379 10.41 -8.56 -6.09
CA ALA A 379 9.52 -8.23 -4.98
C ALA A 379 10.27 -8.16 -3.65
N LYS A 380 11.12 -9.15 -3.37
CA LYS A 380 11.99 -9.16 -2.18
C LYS A 380 12.93 -7.96 -2.17
N LYS A 381 13.58 -7.62 -3.29
CA LYS A 381 14.46 -6.45 -3.39
C LYS A 381 13.74 -5.15 -3.01
N GLN A 382 12.50 -4.97 -3.45
CA GLN A 382 11.69 -3.79 -3.12
C GLN A 382 11.37 -3.70 -1.61
N ILE A 383 11.02 -4.83 -0.98
CA ILE A 383 10.74 -4.87 0.47
C ILE A 383 12.04 -4.71 1.29
N ASP A 384 13.12 -5.35 0.87
CA ASP A 384 14.44 -5.19 1.49
C ASP A 384 14.89 -3.74 1.47
N TYR A 385 14.65 -3.03 0.35
CA TYR A 385 14.93 -1.60 0.25
C TYR A 385 14.15 -0.80 1.31
N ILE A 386 12.85 -1.04 1.47
CA ILE A 386 12.03 -0.38 2.51
C ILE A 386 12.58 -0.67 3.92
N LEU A 387 13.08 -1.88 4.15
CA LEU A 387 13.43 -2.37 5.49
C LEU A 387 14.89 -2.13 5.89
N GLY A 388 15.76 -1.68 4.99
CA GLY A 388 17.12 -1.26 5.34
C GLY A 388 18.19 -1.45 4.27
N HIS A 389 17.95 -2.27 3.25
CA HIS A 389 18.91 -2.55 2.18
C HIS A 389 18.82 -1.51 1.06
N ASN A 390 19.20 -0.28 1.38
CA ASN A 390 19.25 0.85 0.47
C ASN A 390 20.56 1.65 0.66
N PRO A 391 20.89 2.59 -0.24
CA PRO A 391 22.13 3.37 -0.17
C PRO A 391 22.33 4.17 1.13
N GLN A 392 21.26 4.46 1.88
CA GLN A 392 21.35 5.12 3.19
C GLN A 392 21.51 4.14 4.36
N GLY A 393 21.40 2.83 4.13
CA GLY A 393 21.50 1.80 5.17
C GLY A 393 20.45 1.97 6.28
N ARG A 394 19.26 2.51 5.96
CA ARG A 394 18.23 2.84 6.94
C ARG A 394 16.87 2.23 6.60
N SER A 395 16.07 1.91 7.61
CA SER A 395 14.66 1.56 7.38
C SER A 395 13.83 2.80 7.06
N TYR A 396 12.78 2.60 6.27
CA TYR A 396 11.67 3.54 6.06
C TYR A 396 10.39 3.11 6.82
N MET A 397 10.50 2.09 7.67
CA MET A 397 9.44 1.66 8.59
C MET A 397 9.76 2.15 10.02
N VAL A 398 8.83 2.87 10.63
CA VAL A 398 8.98 3.39 12.00
C VAL A 398 9.12 2.23 13.00
N GLY A 399 10.11 2.31 13.89
CA GLY A 399 10.36 1.30 14.92
C GLY A 399 10.95 -0.03 14.41
N PHE A 400 11.47 -0.09 13.18
CA PHE A 400 12.04 -1.30 12.58
C PHE A 400 13.45 -1.10 12.04
N GLY A 401 14.33 -2.08 12.26
CA GLY A 401 15.62 -2.14 11.56
C GLY A 401 16.60 -1.00 11.90
N PRO A 402 17.62 -0.77 11.06
CA PRO A 402 18.64 0.24 11.29
C PRO A 402 18.09 1.66 11.04
N ASN A 403 18.39 2.61 11.93
CA ASN A 403 18.06 4.03 11.80
C ASN A 403 16.61 4.31 11.29
N PRO A 404 15.56 3.77 11.93
CA PRO A 404 14.18 3.97 11.49
C PRO A 404 13.78 5.45 11.58
N PRO A 405 12.75 5.89 10.83
CA PRO A 405 12.23 7.25 10.94
C PRO A 405 11.65 7.51 12.33
N LYS A 406 11.82 8.72 12.83
CA LYS A 406 11.33 9.17 14.15
C LYS A 406 10.34 10.32 14.07
N GLN A 407 10.18 10.95 12.91
CA GLN A 407 9.35 12.13 12.71
C GLN A 407 8.35 11.93 11.58
N ALA A 408 7.55 10.87 11.64
CA ALA A 408 6.42 10.67 10.71
C ALA A 408 5.47 11.89 10.72
N HIS A 409 4.97 12.30 9.54
CA HIS A 409 3.91 13.30 9.39
C HIS A 409 2.60 12.71 9.93
N HIS A 410 2.39 12.74 11.24
CA HIS A 410 1.23 12.11 11.84
C HIS A 410 0.82 12.78 13.15
N ARG A 411 -0.42 13.28 13.22
CA ARG A 411 -0.92 14.05 14.38
C ARG A 411 -0.93 13.24 15.68
N GLY A 412 -1.49 12.04 15.67
CA GLY A 412 -1.50 11.16 16.85
C GLY A 412 -0.11 10.81 17.41
N ALA A 413 0.88 10.59 16.54
CA ALA A 413 2.25 10.29 16.93
C ALA A 413 2.99 11.53 17.46
N SER A 414 2.81 12.68 16.81
CA SER A 414 3.54 13.92 17.13
C SER A 414 3.01 14.65 18.38
N VAL A 415 1.73 14.53 18.69
CA VAL A 415 1.08 15.22 19.81
C VAL A 415 1.11 14.34 21.08
N PRO A 416 1.72 14.81 22.20
CA PRO A 416 1.84 14.03 23.42
C PRO A 416 0.52 13.57 24.03
N MET A 417 0.58 12.47 24.81
CA MET A 417 -0.64 11.86 25.33
C MET A 417 -1.47 12.79 26.24
N HIS A 418 -0.80 13.53 27.12
CA HIS A 418 -1.44 14.43 28.10
C HIS A 418 -2.19 15.60 27.44
N GLU A 419 -1.99 15.85 26.15
CA GLU A 419 -2.71 16.88 25.38
C GLU A 419 -4.11 16.43 24.94
N ALA A 420 -4.54 15.19 25.22
CA ALA A 420 -5.87 14.69 24.85
C ALA A 420 -7.03 15.52 25.43
N ASN A 421 -6.83 16.09 26.62
CA ASN A 421 -7.85 16.87 27.32
C ASN A 421 -7.49 18.37 27.43
N ALA A 422 -6.38 18.78 26.82
CA ALA A 422 -5.90 20.15 26.91
C ALA A 422 -6.70 21.09 25.99
N PRO A 423 -6.82 22.40 26.33
CA PRO A 423 -7.33 23.40 25.41
C PRO A 423 -6.53 23.38 24.09
N LEU A 424 -7.24 23.19 22.98
CA LEU A 424 -6.66 23.14 21.64
C LEU A 424 -6.84 24.49 20.93
N SER A 425 -5.72 25.10 20.52
CA SER A 425 -5.69 26.21 19.57
C SER A 425 -5.07 25.72 18.26
N CYS A 426 -5.88 25.67 17.19
CA CYS A 426 -5.41 25.15 15.90
C CYS A 426 -4.22 25.92 15.33
N PRO A 427 -4.17 27.26 15.32
CA PRO A 427 -2.98 27.97 14.85
C PRO A 427 -1.72 27.69 15.68
N LEU A 428 -1.84 27.65 17.01
CA LEU A 428 -0.70 27.39 17.91
C LEU A 428 -0.23 25.93 17.87
N SER A 429 -1.10 25.00 17.49
CA SER A 429 -0.81 23.56 17.40
C SER A 429 0.36 23.26 16.45
N PHE A 430 0.50 24.01 15.35
CA PHE A 430 1.58 23.81 14.39
C PHE A 430 2.95 24.16 14.97
N VAL A 431 3.04 25.29 15.68
CA VAL A 431 4.29 25.69 16.33
C VAL A 431 4.61 24.75 17.50
N LYS A 432 3.58 24.29 18.22
CA LYS A 432 3.75 23.44 19.40
C LYS A 432 4.21 22.03 19.04
N TRP A 433 3.69 21.44 17.96
CA TRP A 433 3.91 20.03 17.63
C TRP A 433 4.39 19.76 16.21
N TYR A 434 3.90 20.46 15.17
CA TYR A 434 4.28 20.19 13.78
C TYR A 434 5.71 20.64 13.44
N ASN A 435 6.10 21.87 13.79
CA ASN A 435 7.39 22.46 13.43
C ASN A 435 8.55 22.10 14.39
N LYS A 436 8.38 21.08 15.23
CA LYS A 436 9.39 20.67 16.22
C LYS A 436 10.34 19.64 15.62
N ASN A 437 11.62 19.99 15.50
CA ASN A 437 12.68 19.07 15.07
C ASN A 437 13.16 18.16 16.20
N VAL A 438 12.25 17.32 16.70
CA VAL A 438 12.51 16.30 17.72
C VAL A 438 11.73 15.05 17.35
N PRO A 439 12.10 13.86 17.85
CA PRO A 439 11.28 12.66 17.68
C PRO A 439 9.80 12.91 18.02
N ASN A 440 8.90 12.21 17.34
CA ASN A 440 7.48 12.19 17.71
C ASN A 440 7.31 11.73 19.16
N ALA A 441 6.31 12.29 19.85
CA ALA A 441 6.05 11.99 21.26
C ALA A 441 5.67 10.51 21.48
N ASN A 442 5.03 9.92 20.48
CA ASN A 442 4.66 8.51 20.44
C ASN A 442 5.28 7.85 19.21
N GLU A 443 5.85 6.65 19.37
CA GLU A 443 6.33 5.87 18.23
C GLU A 443 5.14 5.33 17.42
N LEU A 444 5.07 5.69 16.14
CA LEU A 444 4.07 5.18 15.20
C LEU A 444 4.52 3.81 14.65
N THR A 445 4.67 2.85 15.55
CA THR A 445 5.28 1.55 15.27
C THR A 445 4.70 0.90 14.02
N GLY A 446 5.56 0.58 13.05
CA GLY A 446 5.24 -0.13 11.83
C GLY A 446 4.77 0.70 10.65
N ALA A 447 4.58 2.02 10.80
CA ALA A 447 4.25 2.88 9.67
C ALA A 447 5.36 2.84 8.62
N ILE A 448 5.01 2.42 7.40
CA ILE A 448 5.88 2.57 6.22
C ILE A 448 5.64 3.97 5.68
N LEU A 449 6.68 4.81 5.73
CA LEU A 449 6.56 6.21 5.31
C LEU A 449 6.70 6.33 3.78
N GLY A 450 6.46 7.54 3.26
CA GLY A 450 6.47 7.81 1.82
C GLY A 450 7.76 7.44 1.09
N GLY A 451 8.89 7.35 1.79
CA GLY A 451 10.15 6.86 1.24
C GLY A 451 11.02 7.98 0.66
N PRO A 452 12.17 7.65 0.07
CA PRO A 452 13.11 8.63 -0.45
C PRO A 452 12.65 9.27 -1.77
N ASP A 453 13.35 10.31 -2.21
CA ASP A 453 13.24 10.85 -3.56
C ASP A 453 13.95 9.96 -4.60
N ARG A 454 13.90 10.41 -5.86
CA ARG A 454 14.49 9.75 -7.03
C ARG A 454 16.00 9.52 -6.94
N GLN A 455 16.70 10.18 -6.02
CA GLN A 455 18.14 10.06 -5.79
C GLN A 455 18.47 9.31 -4.50
N ASP A 456 17.51 8.52 -4.00
CA ASP A 456 17.62 7.78 -2.75
C ASP A 456 17.87 8.69 -1.54
N LYS A 457 17.47 9.97 -1.55
CA LYS A 457 17.60 10.90 -0.41
C LYS A 457 16.29 10.97 0.37
N PHE A 458 16.40 11.07 1.69
CA PHE A 458 15.27 11.03 2.61
C PHE A 458 15.48 12.01 3.75
N GLN A 459 14.44 12.77 4.08
CA GLN A 459 14.45 13.70 5.21
C GLN A 459 13.45 13.24 6.26
N ASP A 460 13.95 12.94 7.46
CA ASP A 460 13.13 12.50 8.61
C ASP A 460 12.61 13.72 9.38
N LEU A 461 11.79 14.53 8.72
CA LEU A 461 11.19 15.74 9.25
C LEU A 461 9.68 15.69 9.01
N ARG A 462 8.87 15.81 10.06
CA ARG A 462 7.41 15.64 9.93
C ARG A 462 6.76 16.69 9.02
N TRP A 463 7.39 17.84 8.79
CA TRP A 463 6.88 18.85 7.87
C TRP A 463 7.24 18.60 6.40
N THR A 464 8.07 17.58 6.12
CA THR A 464 8.32 17.11 4.76
C THR A 464 7.46 15.87 4.51
N SER A 465 6.14 16.06 4.41
CA SER A 465 5.15 14.98 4.22
C SER A 465 5.46 14.12 2.99
N VAL A 466 6.04 14.71 1.94
CA VAL A 466 6.49 14.00 0.73
C VAL A 466 7.32 12.74 1.05
N TYR A 467 8.15 12.78 2.10
CA TYR A 467 8.97 11.66 2.57
C TYR A 467 8.32 10.91 3.74
N THR A 468 7.63 11.64 4.62
CA THR A 468 7.28 11.17 5.98
C THR A 468 5.81 10.85 6.20
N GLU A 469 4.95 11.05 5.20
CA GLU A 469 3.53 10.67 5.26
C GLU A 469 3.37 9.14 5.28
N PRO A 470 2.70 8.58 6.30
CA PRO A 470 2.22 7.21 6.25
C PRO A 470 0.79 7.17 5.68
N CYS A 471 0.45 6.14 4.92
CA CYS A 471 -0.95 5.90 4.50
C CYS A 471 -1.36 4.46 4.78
N THR A 472 -2.63 4.27 5.18
CA THR A 472 -3.19 2.94 5.48
C THR A 472 -2.94 1.90 4.39
N TYR A 473 -3.11 2.28 3.13
CA TYR A 473 -2.97 1.37 1.99
C TYR A 473 -1.53 0.89 1.73
N ILE A 474 -0.51 1.64 2.15
CA ILE A 474 0.91 1.22 2.00
C ILE A 474 1.15 -0.02 2.84
N ASN A 475 0.71 0.03 4.10
CA ASN A 475 0.86 -1.07 5.04
C ASN A 475 -0.09 -2.24 4.73
N SER A 476 -1.33 -2.00 4.29
CA SER A 476 -2.26 -3.09 3.96
C SER A 476 -1.76 -3.97 2.82
N ILE A 477 -1.11 -3.37 1.82
CA ILE A 477 -0.49 -4.07 0.71
C ILE A 477 0.77 -4.83 1.18
N ALA A 478 1.59 -4.18 2.01
CA ALA A 478 2.82 -4.78 2.51
C ALA A 478 2.58 -6.09 3.30
N VAL A 479 1.44 -6.22 4.00
CA VAL A 479 1.07 -7.42 4.78
C VAL A 479 1.24 -8.71 3.97
N GLY A 480 0.77 -8.75 2.72
CA GLY A 480 0.81 -9.96 1.92
C GLY A 480 2.24 -10.40 1.59
N VAL A 481 3.04 -9.51 1.01
CA VAL A 481 4.43 -9.84 0.65
C VAL A 481 5.32 -10.05 1.88
N LEU A 482 5.07 -9.35 2.99
CA LEU A 482 5.76 -9.61 4.25
C LEU A 482 5.42 -10.99 4.81
N ALA A 483 4.17 -11.43 4.75
CA ALA A 483 3.78 -12.79 5.14
C ALA A 483 4.50 -13.83 4.28
N LYS A 484 4.53 -13.64 2.95
CA LYS A 484 5.24 -14.52 2.03
C LYS A 484 6.73 -14.64 2.36
N LEU A 485 7.41 -13.52 2.62
CA LEU A 485 8.84 -13.48 2.93
C LEU A 485 9.14 -14.00 4.34
N ALA A 486 8.23 -13.85 5.29
CA ALA A 486 8.39 -14.33 6.66
C ALA A 486 8.27 -15.86 6.81
N ALA A 487 7.63 -16.52 5.85
CA ALA A 487 7.45 -17.97 5.82
C ALA A 487 8.44 -18.68 4.88
N ALA A 488 9.34 -17.94 4.23
CA ALA A 488 10.31 -18.43 3.25
C ALA A 488 11.57 -19.05 3.89
#